data_AF-A0A2E8THP4-F1
#
_entry.id   AF-A0A2E8THP4-F1
#
_cell.length_a   1.000
_cell.length_b   1.000
_cell.length_c   1.000
_cell.angle_alpha   90.00
_cell.angle_beta   90.00
_cell.angle_gamma   90.00
#
_symmetry.space_group_name_H-M   'P 1'
#
loop_
_entity.id
_entity.type
_entity.pdbx_description
1 polymer ?
#
loop_
_entity_poly.entity_id
_entity_poly.type
_entity_poly.pdbx_seq_one_letter_code
_entity_poly.pdbx_strand_id
1 'polypeptide(L)' 'MPRFRCPTCCCGPAIVLRPPRGVTPICPRCRTPLQKQPLVRPIGLLVLISVGSVLLLSSFPAVDPIRPPSSRPHQSFS' A
#
# COMPACT_ATOMS: atom_id res chain seq x y z
N MET A 1 11.54 -2.61 9.73
CA MET A 1 12.79 -3.17 10.30
C MET A 1 13.70 -3.62 9.17
N PRO A 2 14.99 -3.23 9.14
CA PRO A 2 15.93 -3.74 8.15
C PRO A 2 16.11 -5.25 8.33
N ARG A 3 15.92 -6.00 7.24
CA ARG A 3 16.15 -7.45 7.21
C ARG A 3 17.56 -7.68 6.69
N PHE A 4 18.30 -8.56 7.35
CA PHE A 4 19.67 -8.91 6.98
C PHE A 4 19.74 -10.39 6.61
N ARG A 5 20.45 -10.75 5.53
CA ARG A 5 20.68 -12.15 5.13
C ARG A 5 22.16 -12.45 4.93
N CYS A 6 22.56 -13.68 5.24
CA CYS A 6 23.92 -14.18 5.00
C CYS A 6 24.03 -14.63 3.53
N PRO A 7 25.03 -14.15 2.75
CA PRO A 7 25.18 -14.52 1.35
C PRO A 7 25.84 -15.89 1.15
N THR A 8 26.65 -16.34 2.13
CA THR A 8 27.41 -17.59 2.04
C THR A 8 26.72 -18.77 2.68
N CYS A 9 25.84 -18.50 3.65
CA CYS A 9 25.25 -19.51 4.50
C CYS A 9 23.74 -19.28 4.57
N CYS A 10 22.95 -20.28 4.17
CA CYS A 10 21.50 -20.22 4.27
C CYS A 10 21.04 -20.43 5.73
N CYS A 11 21.51 -19.61 6.67
CA CYS A 11 21.29 -19.75 8.12
C CYS A 11 19.84 -19.52 8.59
N GLY A 12 18.85 -19.76 7.75
CA GLY A 12 17.45 -19.58 8.11
C GLY A 12 17.03 -18.10 8.13
N PRO A 13 15.85 -17.81 8.71
CA PRO A 13 15.16 -16.54 8.53
C PRO A 13 15.98 -15.36 9.09
N ALA A 14 15.83 -14.21 8.42
CA ALA A 14 16.56 -12.99 8.70
C ALA A 14 16.44 -12.60 10.18
N ILE A 15 17.51 -12.79 10.94
CA ILE A 15 17.61 -12.34 12.32
C ILE A 15 17.49 -10.81 12.27
N VAL A 16 16.43 -10.27 12.86
CA VAL A 16 16.22 -8.82 12.97
C VAL A 16 17.22 -8.30 14.00
N LEU A 17 18.44 -8.06 13.54
CA LEU A 17 19.49 -7.44 14.34
C LEU A 17 19.17 -5.95 14.46
N ARG A 18 19.28 -5.40 15.68
CA ARG A 18 19.42 -3.97 15.91
C ARG A 18 20.91 -3.67 16.09
N PRO A 19 21.70 -3.61 14.99
CA PRO A 19 23.09 -3.21 15.14
C PRO A 19 23.13 -1.75 15.63
N PRO A 20 24.15 -1.38 16.43
CA PRO A 20 24.47 0.02 16.68
C PRO A 20 24.68 0.75 15.35
N ARG A 21 24.40 2.05 15.33
CA ARG A 21 24.44 2.86 14.10
C ARG A 21 25.82 2.75 13.44
N GLY A 22 25.84 2.37 12.16
CA GLY A 22 27.07 2.27 11.36
C GLY A 22 27.75 0.90 11.36
N VAL A 23 27.29 -0.07 12.15
CA VAL A 23 27.92 -1.41 12.18
C VAL A 23 27.15 -2.39 11.30
N THR A 24 27.86 -3.04 10.37
CA THR A 24 27.33 -4.17 9.60
C THR A 24 27.33 -5.43 10.46
N PRO A 25 26.18 -6.07 10.70
CA PRO A 25 26.15 -7.24 11.54
C PRO A 25 26.84 -8.42 10.83
N ILE A 26 27.43 -9.31 11.63
CA ILE A 26 28.19 -10.46 11.14
C ILE A 26 27.36 -11.73 11.34
N CYS A 27 27.44 -12.67 10.40
CA CYS A 27 26.78 -13.96 10.56
C CYS A 27 27.42 -14.79 11.69
N PRO A 28 26.65 -15.36 12.63
CA PRO A 28 27.20 -16.15 13.73
C PRO A 28 27.84 -17.47 13.30
N ARG A 29 27.49 -18.03 12.12
CA ARG A 29 28.09 -19.29 11.62
C ARG A 29 29.38 -19.06 10.83
N CYS A 30 29.29 -18.37 9.70
CA CYS A 30 30.41 -18.25 8.75
C CYS A 30 31.21 -16.95 8.92
N ARG A 31 30.84 -16.10 9.87
CA ARG A 31 31.47 -14.80 10.13
C ARG A 31 31.53 -13.83 8.94
N THR A 32 30.69 -14.03 7.93
CA THR A 32 30.59 -13.08 6.80
C THR A 32 29.69 -11.90 7.15
N PRO A 33 29.96 -10.70 6.57
CA PRO A 33 29.11 -9.54 6.75
C PRO A 33 27.73 -9.80 6.15
N LEU A 34 26.68 -9.52 6.93
CA LEU A 34 25.31 -9.70 6.49
C LEU A 34 24.91 -8.60 5.51
N GLN A 35 24.21 -8.99 4.44
CA GLN A 35 23.72 -8.07 3.43
C GLN A 35 22.33 -7.55 3.81
N LYS A 36 22.14 -6.24 3.70
CA LYS A 36 20.83 -5.60 3.92
C LYS A 36 19.91 -5.98 2.77
N GLN A 37 18.80 -6.64 3.07
CA GLN A 37 17.80 -6.93 2.05
C GLN A 37 17.09 -5.63 1.63
N PRO A 38 16.87 -5.44 0.32
CA PRO A 38 15.99 -4.38 -0.14
C PRO A 38 14.61 -4.62 0.46
N LEU A 39 14.08 -3.60 1.13
CA LEU A 39 12.70 -3.64 1.58
C LEU A 39 11.86 -3.60 0.30
N VAL A 40 11.20 -4.71 -0.03
CA VAL A 40 10.29 -4.79 -1.18
C VAL A 40 9.32 -3.61 -1.02
N ARG A 41 9.49 -2.60 -1.86
CA ARG A 41 8.61 -1.44 -1.81
C ARG A 41 7.24 -1.93 -2.30
N PRO A 42 6.15 -1.65 -1.59
CA PRO A 42 4.81 -2.09 -1.97
C PRO A 42 4.27 -1.28 -3.17
N ILE A 43 5.13 -0.89 -4.11
CA ILE A 43 4.77 -0.05 -5.27
C ILE A 43 3.70 -0.73 -6.10
N GLY A 44 3.85 -2.03 -6.39
CA GLY A 44 2.83 -2.77 -7.15
C GLY A 44 1.46 -2.77 -6.47
N LEU A 45 1.43 -2.88 -5.14
CA LEU A 45 0.18 -2.84 -4.37
C LEU A 45 -0.46 -1.45 -4.39
N LEU A 46 0.36 -0.39 -4.29
CA LEU A 46 -0.10 0.99 -4.41
C LEU A 46 -0.72 1.28 -5.78
N VAL A 47 -0.09 0.79 -6.85
CA VAL A 47 -0.61 0.94 -8.22
C VAL A 47 -1.97 0.26 -8.35
N LEU A 48 -2.07 -1.00 -7.90
CA LEU A 48 -3.34 -1.76 -7.90
C LEU A 48 -4.47 -1.03 -7.17
N ILE A 49 -4.19 -0.49 -5.98
CA ILE A 49 -5.18 0.29 -5.21
C ILE A 49 -5.57 1.55 -5.96
N SER A 50 -4.60 2.32 -6.46
CA SER A 50 -4.88 3.59 -7.14
C SER A 50 -5.73 3.41 -8.40
N VAL A 51 -5.36 2.48 -9.29
CA VAL A 51 -6.06 2.23 -10.55
C VAL A 51 -7.44 1.61 -10.26
N GLY A 52 -7.51 0.67 -9.32
CA GLY A 52 -8.77 0.05 -8.91
C GLY A 52 -9.76 1.05 -8.32
N SER A 53 -9.31 1.97 -7.46
CA SER A 53 -10.16 3.01 -6.89
C SER A 53 -10.71 3.98 -7.94
N VAL A 54 -9.88 4.40 -8.90
CA VAL A 54 -10.32 5.28 -10.00
C VAL A 54 -11.36 4.58 -10.87
N LEU A 55 -11.12 3.32 -11.24
CA LEU A 55 -12.06 2.52 -12.03
C LEU A 55 -13.41 2.37 -11.33
N LEU A 56 -13.39 2.08 -10.02
CA LEU A 56 -14.61 1.99 -9.22
C LEU A 56 -15.37 3.31 -9.18
N LEU A 57 -14.71 4.43 -8.85
CA LEU A 57 -15.35 5.74 -8.81
C LEU A 57 -15.95 6.14 -10.17
N SER A 58 -15.26 5.83 -11.27
CA SER A 58 -15.74 6.12 -12.62
C SER A 58 -16.93 5.26 -13.06
N SER A 59 -17.16 4.13 -12.40
CA SER A 59 -18.23 3.19 -12.75
C SER A 59 -19.55 3.46 -12.03
N PHE A 60 -19.58 4.34 -11.03
CA PHE A 60 -20.82 4.71 -10.36
C PHE A 60 -21.49 5.87 -11.11
N PRO A 61 -22.65 5.64 -11.75
CA PRO A 61 -23.43 6.76 -12.26
C PRO A 61 -23.84 7.63 -11.05
N ALA A 62 -23.54 8.93 -11.13
CA ALA A 62 -24.10 9.90 -10.20
C ALA A 62 -25.63 9.84 -10.35
N VAL A 63 -26.29 9.12 -9.44
CA VAL A 63 -27.75 9.11 -9.36
C VAL A 63 -28.15 10.50 -8.88
N ASP A 64 -28.57 11.34 -9.83
CA ASP A 64 -29.15 12.64 -9.55
C ASP A 64 -30.44 12.39 -8.73
N PRO A 65 -30.53 12.86 -7.47
CA PRO A 65 -31.77 12.74 -6.73
C PRO A 65 -32.78 13.66 -7.42
N ILE A 66 -33.70 13.04 -8.17
CA ILE A 66 -34.80 13.69 -8.88
C ILE A 66 -35.43 14.74 -7.96
N ARG A 67 -35.21 16.02 -8.28
CA ARG A 67 -35.86 17.15 -7.62
C ARG A 67 -37.37 16.98 -7.83
N PRO A 68 -38.18 16.84 -6.77
CA PRO A 68 -39.61 16.62 -6.95
C PRO A 68 -40.23 17.82 -7.70
N PRO A 69 -41.15 17.59 -8.66
CA PRO A 69 -41.78 18.67 -9.40
C PRO A 69 -42.58 19.54 -8.44
N SER A 70 -42.35 20.86 -8.50
CA SER A 70 -43.10 21.86 -7.74
C SER A 70 -44.57 21.80 -8.16
N SER A 71 -45.44 21.40 -7.23
CA SER A 71 -46.89 21.50 -7.35
C SER A 71 -47.31 22.97 -7.29
N ARG A 72 -47.29 23.68 -8.42
CA ARG A 72 -48.05 24.93 -8.54
C ARG A 72 -49.50 24.59 -8.88
N PRO A 73 -50.49 24.92 -8.04
CA PRO A 73 -51.88 24.79 -8.43
C PRO A 73 -52.19 25.84 -9.48
N HIS A 74 -52.76 25.38 -10.60
CA HIS A 74 -53.29 26.21 -11.67
C HIS A 74 -54.46 27.03 -11.11
N GLN A 75 -54.20 28.25 -10.64
CA GLN A 75 -55.24 29.24 -10.38
C GLN A 75 -55.77 29.71 -11.74
N SER A 76 -56.85 29.07 -12.20
CA SER A 76 -57.69 29.59 -13.28
C SER A 76 -58.50 30.76 -12.71
N PHE A 77 -58.08 31.96 -13.07
CA PHE A 77 -58.75 33.23 -12.80
C PHE A 77 -60.07 33.29 -13.58
N SER A 78 -61.08 33.91 -12.95
CA SER A 78 -62.46 34.04 -13.41
C SER A 78 -62.63 35.01 -14.58
#